data_AF-A0A975NAM1-F1
#
_entry.id   AF-A0A975NAM1-F1
#
_cell.length_a   1.000
_cell.length_b   1.000
_cell.length_c   1.000
_cell.angle_alpha   90.00
_cell.angle_beta   90.00
_cell.angle_gamma   90.00
#
_symmetry.space_group_name_H-M   'P 1'
#
loop_
_entity.id
_entity.type
_entity.pdbx_description
1 polymer ?
#
loop_
_entity_poly.entity_id
_entity_poly.type
_entity_poly.pdbx_seq_one_letter_code
_entity_poly.pdbx_strand_id
1 'polypeptide(L)'
;MPSRRKRWPAFSAFRRTDLLARCIANGDAEKYFGTVQLLFQQQELLMAQTRNTLILIGKQAGMSEQAVETCEKDQTLLDKLAADQRFALDVVKVDSTPTFFVNGERLKGAMSFEELEAKVKSLLKH
;
A
#
# COMPACT_ATOMS: atom_id res chain seq x y z
N MET A 1 -14.99 6.43 27.03
CA MET A 1 -15.23 5.60 25.83
C MET A 1 -14.28 6.06 24.74
N PRO A 2 -13.18 5.34 24.41
CA PRO A 2 -12.30 5.80 23.35
C PRO A 2 -12.99 5.56 22.01
N SER A 3 -13.03 6.63 21.24
CA SER A 3 -13.64 6.78 19.93
C SER A 3 -13.32 5.61 19.02
N ARG A 4 -14.33 5.19 18.24
CA ARG A 4 -14.13 4.37 17.04
C ARG A 4 -13.12 5.10 16.16
N ARG A 5 -11.82 4.75 16.26
CA ARG A 5 -10.82 5.14 15.27
C ARG A 5 -11.42 4.70 13.94
N LYS A 6 -11.78 5.67 13.10
CA LYS A 6 -12.48 5.44 11.83
C LYS A 6 -11.72 4.36 11.09
N ARG A 7 -12.22 3.12 11.10
CA ARG A 7 -11.76 2.07 10.22
C ARG A 7 -12.21 2.52 8.85
N TRP A 8 -11.38 3.28 8.12
CA TRP A 8 -11.76 3.67 6.77
C TRP A 8 -11.97 2.39 5.98
N PRO A 9 -13.10 2.23 5.28
CA PRO A 9 -13.34 1.09 4.41
C PRO A 9 -12.20 0.91 3.38
N ALA A 10 -11.62 2.03 2.93
CA ALA A 10 -10.43 2.06 2.09
C ALA A 10 -9.21 1.37 2.72
N PHE A 11 -9.01 1.46 4.05
CA PHE A 11 -7.88 0.79 4.72
C PHE A 11 -8.02 -0.73 4.73
N SER A 12 -9.24 -1.29 4.83
CA SER A 12 -9.41 -2.75 4.76
C SER A 12 -9.16 -3.30 3.36
N ALA A 13 -9.52 -2.58 2.30
CA ALA A 13 -9.19 -2.97 0.93
C ALA A 13 -7.69 -2.82 0.66
N PHE A 14 -7.08 -1.71 1.09
CA PHE A 14 -5.64 -1.47 0.96
C PHE A 14 -4.78 -2.54 1.66
N ARG A 15 -5.21 -3.01 2.83
CA ARG A 15 -4.52 -4.09 3.55
C ARG A 15 -4.46 -5.37 2.72
N ARG A 16 -5.54 -5.72 2.03
CA ARG A 16 -5.60 -6.92 1.18
C ARG A 16 -4.72 -6.79 -0.05
N THR A 17 -4.71 -5.61 -0.68
CA THR A 17 -3.83 -5.34 -1.83
C THR A 17 -2.36 -5.41 -1.45
N ASP A 18 -1.97 -4.88 -0.28
CA ASP A 18 -0.57 -4.92 0.18
C ASP A 18 -0.12 -6.34 0.58
N LEU A 19 -1.00 -7.11 1.25
CA LEU A 19 -0.73 -8.53 1.50
C LEU A 19 -0.47 -9.29 0.21
N LEU A 20 -1.36 -9.16 -0.78
CA LEU A 20 -1.22 -9.84 -2.05
C LEU A 20 0.10 -9.48 -2.75
N ALA A 21 0.45 -8.19 -2.79
CA ALA A 21 1.71 -7.73 -3.38
C ALA A 21 2.92 -8.38 -2.72
N ARG A 22 2.93 -8.48 -1.38
CA ARG A 22 4.02 -9.10 -0.62
C ARG A 22 4.09 -10.62 -0.83
N CYS A 23 2.94 -11.29 -0.91
CA CYS A 23 2.89 -12.73 -1.17
C CYS A 23 3.38 -13.07 -2.58
N ILE A 24 2.96 -12.32 -3.60
CA ILE A 24 3.44 -12.50 -4.98
C ILE A 24 4.95 -12.24 -5.07
N ALA A 25 5.41 -11.20 -4.38
CA ALA A 25 6.82 -10.84 -4.36
C ALA A 25 7.71 -11.90 -3.70
N ASN A 26 7.27 -12.52 -2.60
CA ASN A 26 8.07 -13.46 -1.82
C ASN A 26 9.50 -12.95 -1.53
N GLY A 27 9.61 -11.65 -1.18
CA GLY A 27 10.89 -10.99 -0.91
C GLY A 27 11.61 -10.41 -2.13
N ASP A 28 11.10 -10.62 -3.35
CA ASP A 28 11.64 -10.04 -4.58
C ASP A 28 11.10 -8.61 -4.80
N ALA A 29 12.00 -7.64 -4.84
CA ALA A 29 11.65 -6.23 -4.96
C ALA A 29 11.03 -5.89 -6.33
N GLU A 30 11.55 -6.46 -7.42
CA GLU A 30 11.04 -6.17 -8.78
C GLU A 30 9.61 -6.69 -8.93
N LYS A 31 9.35 -7.92 -8.45
CA LYS A 31 7.99 -8.48 -8.43
C LYS A 31 7.06 -7.68 -7.53
N TYR A 32 7.54 -7.19 -6.40
CA TYR A 32 6.74 -6.33 -5.52
C TYR A 32 6.29 -5.07 -6.25
N PHE A 33 7.23 -4.31 -6.81
CA PHE A 33 6.90 -3.05 -7.51
C PHE A 33 6.08 -3.29 -8.78
N GLY A 34 6.34 -4.36 -9.53
CA GLY A 34 5.51 -4.77 -10.67
C GLY A 34 4.08 -5.09 -10.26
N THR A 35 3.89 -5.79 -9.14
CA THR A 35 2.55 -6.10 -8.60
C THR A 35 1.84 -4.86 -8.09
N VAL A 36 2.55 -3.97 -7.39
CA VAL A 36 2.01 -2.68 -6.92
C VAL A 36 1.55 -1.83 -8.11
N GLN A 37 2.32 -1.78 -9.20
CA GLN A 37 1.94 -1.07 -10.42
C GLN A 37 0.64 -1.63 -10.99
N LEU A 38 0.53 -2.96 -11.11
CA LEU A 38 -0.69 -3.62 -11.59
C LEU A 38 -1.90 -3.31 -10.69
N LEU A 39 -1.72 -3.34 -9.37
CA LEU A 39 -2.78 -3.00 -8.41
C LEU A 39 -3.27 -1.56 -8.61
N PHE A 40 -2.37 -0.59 -8.82
CA PHE A 40 -2.76 0.79 -9.11
C PHE A 40 -3.45 0.92 -10.47
N GLN A 41 -3.01 0.20 -11.50
CA GLN A 41 -3.69 0.17 -12.81
C GLN A 41 -5.12 -0.39 -12.71
N GLN A 42 -5.35 -1.31 -11.77
CA GLN A 42 -6.65 -1.93 -11.52
C GLN A 42 -7.45 -1.22 -10.40
N GLN A 43 -7.06 -0.01 -9.97
CA GLN A 43 -7.62 0.66 -8.80
C GLN A 43 -9.14 0.81 -8.86
N GLU A 44 -9.70 1.25 -9.98
CA GLU A 44 -11.16 1.38 -10.17
C GLU A 44 -11.89 0.05 -9.95
N LEU A 45 -11.36 -1.03 -10.54
CA LEU A 45 -11.91 -2.37 -10.36
C LEU A 45 -11.72 -2.90 -8.95
N LEU A 46 -10.59 -2.61 -8.30
CA LEU A 46 -10.36 -2.96 -6.89
C LEU A 46 -11.33 -2.25 -5.96
N MET A 47 -11.72 -1.00 -6.26
CA MET A 47 -12.72 -0.26 -5.48
C MET A 47 -14.13 -0.82 -5.70
N ALA A 48 -14.45 -1.26 -6.92
CA ALA A 48 -15.75 -1.85 -7.24
C ALA A 48 -15.90 -3.30 -6.76
N GLN A 49 -14.86 -4.14 -6.91
CA GLN A 49 -14.91 -5.59 -6.75
C GLN A 49 -13.60 -6.16 -6.17
N THR A 50 -13.20 -5.69 -4.99
CA THR A 50 -11.89 -5.99 -4.38
C THR A 50 -11.48 -7.48 -4.44
N ARG A 51 -12.32 -8.40 -3.93
CA ARG A 51 -11.94 -9.82 -3.83
C ARG A 51 -11.74 -10.47 -5.20
N ASN A 52 -12.66 -10.25 -6.13
CA ASN A 52 -12.60 -10.86 -7.47
C ASN A 52 -11.37 -10.35 -8.24
N THR A 53 -11.09 -9.04 -8.14
CA THR A 53 -9.92 -8.44 -8.79
C THR A 53 -8.61 -8.94 -8.17
N LEU A 54 -8.54 -9.13 -6.85
CA LEU A 54 -7.36 -9.72 -6.19
C LEU A 54 -7.12 -11.18 -6.61
N ILE A 55 -8.18 -11.98 -6.74
CA ILE A 55 -8.07 -13.36 -7.23
C ILE A 55 -7.58 -13.36 -8.69
N LEU A 56 -8.07 -12.46 -9.53
CA LEU A 56 -7.61 -12.32 -10.92
C LEU A 56 -6.13 -11.96 -10.99
N ILE A 57 -5.69 -10.96 -10.23
CA ILE A 57 -4.29 -10.54 -10.16
C ILE A 57 -3.39 -11.67 -9.63
N GLY A 58 -3.83 -12.36 -8.57
CA GLY A 58 -3.13 -13.53 -8.04
C GLY A 58 -2.97 -14.62 -9.10
N LYS A 59 -4.03 -14.95 -9.84
CA LYS A 59 -3.98 -15.93 -10.94
C LYS A 59 -3.03 -15.51 -12.06
N GLN A 60 -3.00 -14.23 -12.45
CA GLN A 60 -2.04 -13.69 -13.42
C GLN A 60 -0.59 -13.83 -12.94
N ALA A 61 -0.37 -13.73 -11.63
CA ALA A 61 0.92 -13.95 -10.99
C ALA A 61 1.24 -15.43 -10.70
N GLY A 62 0.42 -16.38 -11.16
CA GLY A 62 0.64 -17.81 -10.98
C GLY A 62 0.14 -18.39 -9.65
N MET A 63 -0.60 -17.63 -8.84
CA MET A 63 -1.22 -18.11 -7.61
C MET A 63 -2.53 -18.84 -7.90
N SER A 64 -2.81 -19.89 -7.12
CA SER A 64 -4.17 -20.44 -7.05
C SER A 64 -5.08 -19.53 -6.21
N GLU A 65 -6.39 -19.69 -6.35
CA GLU A 65 -7.36 -18.96 -5.52
C GLU A 65 -7.16 -19.27 -4.02
N GLN A 66 -6.88 -20.52 -3.68
CA GLN A 66 -6.57 -20.94 -2.32
C GLN A 66 -5.28 -20.29 -1.79
N ALA A 67 -4.26 -20.10 -2.65
CA ALA A 67 -3.05 -19.39 -2.28
C ALA A 67 -3.32 -17.91 -1.98
N VAL A 68 -4.20 -17.26 -2.75
CA VAL A 68 -4.65 -15.88 -2.47
C VAL A 68 -5.37 -15.82 -1.12
N GLU A 69 -6.29 -16.74 -0.84
CA GLU A 69 -6.99 -16.78 0.45
C GLU A 69 -6.06 -17.07 1.63
N THR A 70 -5.04 -17.90 1.41
CA THR A 70 -4.02 -18.20 2.43
C THR A 70 -3.19 -16.96 2.72
N CYS A 71 -2.77 -16.22 1.68
CA CYS A 71 -2.06 -14.96 1.81
C CYS A 71 -2.85 -13.93 2.62
N GLU A 72 -4.16 -13.79 2.36
CA GLU A 72 -5.01 -12.85 3.10
C GLU A 72 -5.13 -13.18 4.61
N LYS A 73 -4.79 -14.41 5.00
CA LYS A 73 -4.85 -14.92 6.38
C LYS A 73 -3.49 -15.00 7.05
N ASP A 74 -2.41 -14.56 6.42
CA ASP A 74 -1.09 -14.53 7.05
C ASP A 74 -1.08 -13.53 8.22
N GLN A 75 -1.21 -14.07 9.44
CA GLN A 75 -1.26 -13.28 10.65
C GLN A 75 0.04 -12.52 10.91
N THR A 76 1.18 -13.09 10.52
CA THR A 76 2.49 -12.44 10.72
C THR A 76 2.60 -11.19 9.88
N LEU A 77 2.18 -11.26 8.61
CA LEU A 77 2.13 -10.07 7.75
C LEU A 77 1.07 -9.09 8.22
N LEU A 78 -0.13 -9.55 8.60
CA LEU A 78 -1.19 -8.69 9.12
C LEU A 78 -0.75 -7.86 10.33
N ASP A 79 0.02 -8.45 11.24
CA ASP A 79 0.53 -7.79 12.43
C ASP A 79 1.59 -6.74 12.09
N LYS A 80 2.50 -7.05 11.15
CA LYS A 80 3.47 -6.08 10.62
C LYS A 80 2.77 -4.88 9.99
N LEU A 81 1.77 -5.10 9.13
CA LEU A 81 1.02 -4.01 8.52
C LEU A 81 0.23 -3.19 9.54
N ALA A 82 -0.28 -3.82 10.59
CA ALA A 82 -0.92 -3.11 11.69
C ALA A 82 0.07 -2.28 12.52
N ALA A 83 1.32 -2.70 12.63
CA ALA A 83 2.38 -1.93 13.27
C ALA A 83 2.79 -0.73 12.40
N ASP A 84 3.01 -0.94 11.10
CA ASP A 84 3.32 0.12 10.14
C ASP A 84 2.23 1.19 10.09
N GLN A 85 0.95 0.76 10.08
CA GLN A 85 -0.19 1.67 10.12
C GLN A 85 -0.22 2.50 11.43
N ARG A 86 0.07 1.87 12.57
CA ARG A 86 0.14 2.57 13.87
C ARG A 86 1.28 3.58 13.87
N PHE A 87 2.45 3.22 13.37
CA PHE A 87 3.56 4.15 13.23
C PHE A 87 3.20 5.33 12.33
N ALA A 88 2.58 5.08 11.17
CA ALA A 88 2.14 6.11 10.24
C ALA A 88 1.16 7.12 10.89
N LEU A 89 0.16 6.64 11.63
CA LEU A 89 -0.86 7.48 12.24
C LEU A 89 -0.38 8.16 13.54
N ASP A 90 0.27 7.40 14.42
CA ASP A 90 0.52 7.82 15.79
C ASP A 90 1.89 8.50 15.94
N VAL A 91 2.90 8.13 15.14
CA VAL A 91 4.26 8.69 15.23
C VAL A 91 4.47 9.79 14.19
N VAL A 92 4.35 9.47 12.90
CA VAL A 92 4.62 10.44 11.82
C VAL A 92 3.37 11.23 11.36
N LYS A 93 2.24 11.00 12.04
CA LYS A 93 0.99 11.77 11.92
C LYS A 93 0.41 11.88 10.51
N VAL A 94 0.58 10.86 9.67
CA VAL A 94 0.01 10.81 8.31
C VAL A 94 -1.51 10.87 8.39
N ASP A 95 -2.12 11.79 7.66
CA ASP A 95 -3.56 12.05 7.64
C ASP A 95 -4.19 12.01 6.24
N SER A 96 -3.37 11.87 5.19
CA SER A 96 -3.81 11.63 3.81
C SER A 96 -2.78 10.84 3.01
N THR A 97 -3.23 10.23 1.91
CA THR A 97 -2.37 9.50 0.96
C THR A 97 -2.50 10.12 -0.43
N PRO A 98 -1.41 10.23 -1.22
CA PRO A 98 -0.03 9.96 -0.81
C PRO A 98 0.53 11.03 0.16
N THR A 99 1.52 10.65 0.96
CA THR A 99 2.35 11.54 1.77
C THR A 99 3.81 11.08 1.59
N PHE A 100 4.71 12.00 1.30
CA PHE A 100 6.13 11.74 1.13
C PHE A 100 6.92 12.34 2.29
N PHE A 101 8.05 11.71 2.63
CA PHE A 101 9.03 12.24 3.56
C PHE A 101 10.38 12.33 2.85
N VAL A 102 10.90 13.54 2.64
CA VAL A 102 12.18 13.78 1.97
C VAL A 102 13.11 14.49 2.95
N ASN A 103 14.19 13.82 3.39
CA ASN A 103 15.13 14.32 4.40
C ASN A 103 14.45 14.88 5.69
N GLY A 104 13.30 14.31 6.07
CA GLY A 104 12.52 14.75 7.24
C GLY A 104 11.46 15.82 6.94
N GLU A 105 11.46 16.43 5.76
CA GLU A 105 10.36 17.30 5.32
C GLU A 105 9.16 16.43 4.89
N ARG A 106 7.99 16.72 5.47
CA ARG A 106 6.75 16.04 5.13
C ARG A 106 6.04 16.78 4.01
N LEU A 107 5.80 16.10 2.90
CA LEU A 107 5.05 16.59 1.76
C LEU A 107 3.71 15.86 1.66
N LYS A 108 2.60 16.59 1.71
CA LYS A 108 1.25 16.04 1.76
C LYS A 108 0.56 16.15 0.41
N GLY A 109 -0.08 15.06 -0.02
CA GLY A 109 -0.90 15.02 -1.23
C GLY A 109 -0.13 14.57 -2.46
N ALA A 110 -0.89 14.29 -3.53
CA ALA A 110 -0.31 14.04 -4.84
C ALA A 110 0.24 15.35 -5.40
N MET A 111 1.41 15.26 -6.03
CA MET A 111 2.09 16.37 -6.69
C MET A 111 2.54 15.92 -8.07
N SER A 112 2.75 16.88 -8.98
CA SER A 112 3.33 16.58 -10.28
C SER A 112 4.78 16.09 -10.11
N PHE A 113 5.30 15.43 -11.13
CA PHE A 113 6.69 15.00 -11.13
C PHE A 113 7.64 16.20 -10.98
N GLU A 114 7.33 17.30 -11.67
CA GLU A 114 8.10 18.54 -11.66
C GLU A 114 8.12 19.18 -10.27
N GLU A 115 6.98 19.20 -9.56
CA GLU A 115 6.90 19.70 -8.18
C GLU A 115 7.75 18.86 -7.23
N LEU A 116 7.66 17.52 -7.34
CA LEU A 116 8.48 16.61 -6.53
C LEU A 116 9.97 16.77 -6.84
N GLU A 117 10.32 16.87 -8.13
CA GLU A 117 11.71 17.03 -8.58
C GLU A 117 12.31 18.34 -8.06
N ALA A 118 11.58 19.45 -8.16
CA ALA A 118 12.01 20.74 -7.64
C ALA A 118 12.25 20.68 -6.12
N LYS A 119 11.36 20.00 -5.38
CA LYS A 119 11.51 19.80 -3.93
C LYS A 119 12.74 18.97 -3.60
N VAL A 120 12.92 17.83 -4.26
CA VAL A 120 14.11 16.97 -4.05
C VAL A 120 15.39 17.73 -4.40
N LYS A 121 15.45 18.42 -5.54
CA LYS A 121 16.62 19.21 -5.96
C LYS A 121 16.99 20.28 -4.93
N SER A 122 16.01 20.95 -4.33
CA SER A 122 16.26 21.96 -3.30
C SER A 122 16.89 21.40 -2.01
N LEU A 123 16.78 20.09 -1.78
CA LEU A 123 17.29 19.38 -0.60
C LEU A 123 18.60 18.63 -0.85
N LEU A 124 19.08 18.58 -2.10
CA LEU A 124 20.39 18.01 -2.42
C LEU A 124 21.48 19.03 -2.08
N LYS A 125 22.45 18.60 -1.28
CA LYS A 125 23.66 19.40 -1.05
C LYS A 125 24.50 19.38 -2.32
N HIS A 126 24.92 20.56 -2.77
CA HIS A 126 25.94 20.71 -3.81
C HIS A 126 27.32 20.31 -3.28
#